data_AF-A0A7I8D642-F1
#
_entry.id   AF-A0A7I8D642-F1
#
_cell.length_a   1.000
_cell.length_b   1.000
_cell.length_c   1.000
_cell.angle_alpha   90.00
_cell.angle_beta   90.00
_cell.angle_gamma   90.00
#
_symmetry.space_group_name_H-M   'P 1'
#
loop_
_entity.id
_entity.type
_entity.pdbx_description
1 polymer ?
#
loop_
_entity_poly.entity_id
_entity_poly.type
_entity_poly.pdbx_seq_one_letter_code
_entity_poly.pdbx_strand_id
1 'polypeptide(L)'
;MDQTERRAFLDQLETWHQEDEFQKIIDAVEALPKDEQDYSVIGLMARAYENKADYGETEPLEHAIELLQSTAKEGVQDPNWHFRMGYALYYLDREAEAIPYFQTVLNLISDDPDTQEFWSDAREFLEKCVNDAQSKVSPEWYTEEELNAVEAHINKFFGNYDNVFHELYSPDIHVDICVIKPTPERNYYTLVTMGAGAHRMNVPKEIQNEKLDRAEMMICLPPDWKIGDSQEDWYWPLRWLKIMARLPGKEESWLGWGHTVSNPGEVPFADNTQLCGIMLLSPGEFAKGADSCTLPDGDIVRFYQLIPLYREEMDYKLHTSANALLHRFQSSGEGIELTPMRPDRPNACMDNTKEFYLKREDIRPILTNWRGVEGCLATDRILVDGQKVGFCYREKPTPDNINWDSGWRFTAGDEDKDYMDDAKNSGVYHLNTICNYDQDILPLLHAPYGAAFRRDQNGVFHLVPPKRGSKDIHNQPDKQ
;
A
#
# COMPACT_ATOMS: atom_id res chain seq x y z
N MET A 1 -25.84 -24.84 -26.06
CA MET A 1 -25.36 -26.08 -26.72
C MET A 1 -25.15 -27.19 -25.68
N ASP A 2 -25.31 -28.46 -26.06
CA ASP A 2 -24.81 -29.58 -25.25
C ASP A 2 -23.27 -29.73 -25.35
N GLN A 3 -22.65 -30.61 -24.55
CA GLN A 3 -21.18 -30.76 -24.54
C GLN A 3 -20.60 -31.24 -25.87
N THR A 4 -21.34 -32.05 -26.64
CA THR A 4 -20.87 -32.61 -27.91
C THR A 4 -20.96 -31.55 -29.01
N GLU A 5 -22.07 -30.83 -29.07
CA GLU A 5 -22.25 -29.66 -29.93
C GLU A 5 -21.19 -28.61 -29.64
N ARG A 6 -20.92 -28.36 -28.35
CA ARG A 6 -19.93 -27.38 -27.93
C ARG A 6 -18.52 -27.75 -28.38
N ARG A 7 -18.15 -29.03 -28.25
CA ARG A 7 -16.84 -29.50 -28.71
C ARG A 7 -16.69 -29.35 -30.22
N ALA A 8 -17.70 -29.77 -30.98
CA ALA A 8 -17.71 -29.63 -32.43
C ALA A 8 -17.61 -28.16 -32.87
N PHE A 9 -18.28 -27.25 -32.16
CA PHE A 9 -18.18 -25.82 -32.41
C PHE A 9 -16.75 -25.30 -32.20
N LEU A 10 -16.11 -25.63 -31.08
CA LEU A 10 -14.72 -25.23 -30.81
C LEU A 10 -13.74 -25.80 -31.85
N ASP A 11 -13.90 -27.07 -32.23
CA ASP A 11 -13.06 -27.69 -33.27
C ASP A 11 -13.26 -27.00 -34.65
N GLN A 12 -14.46 -26.52 -34.95
CA GLN A 12 -14.74 -25.74 -36.15
C GLN A 12 -14.08 -24.36 -36.12
N LEU A 13 -14.08 -23.67 -34.97
CA LEU A 13 -13.38 -22.39 -34.82
C LEU A 13 -11.87 -22.55 -35.04
N GLU A 14 -11.29 -23.64 -34.53
CA GLU A 14 -9.87 -23.94 -34.74
C GLU A 14 -9.56 -24.26 -36.20
N THR A 15 -10.46 -24.97 -36.89
CA THR A 15 -10.33 -25.21 -38.33
C THR A 15 -10.33 -23.90 -39.12
N TRP A 16 -11.25 -22.98 -38.81
CA TRP A 16 -11.27 -21.66 -39.46
C TRP A 16 -10.04 -20.81 -39.13
N HIS A 17 -9.48 -20.97 -37.93
CA HIS A 17 -8.24 -20.26 -37.57
C HIS A 17 -7.07 -20.73 -38.44
N GLN A 18 -6.95 -22.04 -38.68
CA GLN A 18 -5.93 -22.62 -39.56
C GLN A 18 -6.12 -22.27 -41.04
N GLU A 19 -7.33 -21.89 -41.44
CA GLU A 19 -7.68 -21.46 -42.79
C GLU A 19 -7.60 -19.92 -42.98
N ASP A 20 -7.13 -19.17 -41.97
CA ASP A 20 -7.12 -17.70 -41.93
C ASP A 20 -8.52 -17.05 -42.07
N GLU A 21 -9.58 -17.80 -41.76
CA GLU A 21 -10.98 -17.39 -41.87
C GLU A 21 -11.48 -16.67 -40.60
N PHE A 22 -10.72 -15.66 -40.15
CA PHE A 22 -10.93 -15.00 -38.85
C PHE A 22 -12.30 -14.34 -38.72
N GLN A 23 -12.84 -13.76 -39.80
CA GLN A 23 -14.17 -13.16 -39.76
C GLN A 23 -15.27 -14.19 -39.47
N LYS A 24 -15.13 -15.44 -39.95
CA LYS A 24 -16.11 -16.50 -39.66
C LYS A 24 -16.11 -16.86 -38.18
N ILE A 25 -14.95 -16.83 -37.52
CA ILE A 25 -14.84 -17.06 -36.09
C ILE A 25 -15.58 -15.97 -35.33
N ILE A 26 -15.33 -14.71 -35.67
CA ILE A 26 -15.97 -13.55 -35.05
C ILE A 26 -17.50 -13.64 -35.21
N ASP A 27 -17.99 -13.76 -36.45
CA ASP A 27 -19.42 -13.83 -36.74
C ASP A 27 -20.11 -14.99 -36.00
N ALA A 28 -19.45 -16.16 -35.95
CA ALA A 28 -20.00 -17.34 -35.30
C ALA A 28 -20.08 -17.20 -33.78
N VAL A 29 -19.07 -16.60 -33.14
CA VAL A 29 -19.07 -16.37 -31.68
C VAL A 29 -20.05 -15.27 -31.31
N GLU A 30 -20.13 -14.18 -32.08
CA GLU A 30 -21.08 -13.09 -31.84
C GLU A 30 -22.54 -13.55 -31.97
N ALA A 31 -22.82 -14.50 -32.87
CA ALA A 31 -24.14 -15.08 -33.07
C ALA A 31 -24.59 -15.99 -31.90
N LEU A 32 -23.69 -16.39 -31.00
CA LEU A 32 -24.05 -17.17 -29.83
C LEU A 32 -24.89 -16.33 -28.84
N PRO A 33 -25.84 -16.98 -28.13
CA PRO A 33 -26.45 -16.37 -26.94
C PRO A 33 -25.40 -15.90 -25.94
N LYS A 34 -25.66 -14.77 -25.26
CA LYS A 34 -24.68 -14.16 -24.35
C LYS A 34 -24.25 -15.07 -23.20
N ASP A 35 -25.12 -15.97 -22.76
CA ASP A 35 -24.83 -17.01 -21.76
C ASP A 35 -23.99 -18.18 -22.28
N GLU A 36 -23.84 -18.31 -23.61
CA GLU A 36 -22.96 -19.29 -24.26
C GLU A 36 -21.61 -18.72 -24.68
N GLN A 37 -21.44 -17.39 -24.67
CA GLN A 37 -20.18 -16.67 -24.87
C GLN A 37 -19.30 -16.72 -23.62
N ASP A 38 -18.85 -17.93 -23.26
CA ASP A 38 -17.94 -18.10 -22.12
C ASP A 38 -16.47 -17.80 -22.45
N TYR A 39 -15.61 -17.92 -21.43
CA TYR A 39 -14.17 -17.72 -21.49
C TYR A 39 -13.50 -18.31 -22.74
N SER A 40 -13.85 -19.55 -23.11
CA SER A 40 -13.16 -20.26 -24.18
C SER A 40 -13.40 -19.62 -25.55
N VAL A 41 -14.64 -19.26 -25.87
CA VAL A 41 -15.01 -18.67 -27.16
C VAL A 41 -14.66 -17.19 -27.23
N ILE A 42 -14.73 -16.46 -26.10
CA ILE A 42 -14.24 -15.08 -26.02
C ILE A 42 -12.74 -15.02 -26.33
N GLY A 43 -11.94 -15.91 -25.75
CA GLY A 43 -10.50 -15.96 -26.02
C GLY A 43 -10.17 -16.27 -27.49
N LEU A 44 -10.94 -17.16 -28.14
CA LEU A 44 -10.78 -17.46 -29.57
C LEU A 44 -11.21 -16.31 -30.47
N MET A 45 -12.26 -15.58 -30.08
CA MET A 45 -12.73 -14.38 -30.79
C MET A 45 -11.71 -13.25 -30.69
N ALA A 46 -11.13 -13.00 -29.50
CA ALA A 46 -10.05 -12.02 -29.34
C ALA A 46 -8.84 -12.36 -30.23
N ARG A 47 -8.41 -13.63 -30.26
CA ARG A 47 -7.37 -14.12 -31.18
C ARG A 47 -7.73 -13.88 -32.65
N ALA A 48 -9.00 -14.05 -33.03
CA ALA A 48 -9.44 -13.80 -34.39
C ALA A 48 -9.40 -12.31 -34.76
N TYR A 49 -9.77 -11.41 -33.84
CA TYR A 49 -9.62 -9.96 -34.04
C TYR A 49 -8.14 -9.56 -34.20
N GLU A 50 -7.25 -10.11 -33.37
CA GLU A 50 -5.79 -9.86 -33.46
C GLU A 50 -5.21 -10.28 -34.81
N ASN A 51 -5.56 -11.47 -35.29
CA ASN A 51 -5.02 -11.97 -36.56
C ASN A 51 -5.68 -11.35 -37.80
N LYS A 52 -6.88 -10.79 -37.66
CA LYS A 52 -7.57 -10.07 -38.73
C LYS A 52 -7.00 -8.65 -38.94
N ALA A 53 -6.39 -8.07 -37.91
CA ALA A 53 -5.90 -6.69 -37.97
C ALA A 53 -4.88 -6.52 -39.10
N ASP A 54 -5.17 -5.61 -40.03
CA ASP A 54 -4.20 -5.20 -41.05
C ASP A 54 -3.12 -4.28 -40.43
N TYR A 55 -1.98 -4.17 -41.11
CA TYR A 55 -0.87 -3.34 -40.63
C TYR A 55 -1.32 -1.87 -40.41
N GLY A 56 -1.25 -1.42 -39.15
CA GLY A 56 -1.63 -0.07 -38.74
C GLY A 56 -3.10 0.11 -38.36
N GLU A 57 -3.93 -0.95 -38.39
CA GLU A 57 -5.28 -0.91 -37.83
C GLU A 57 -5.25 -1.08 -36.30
N THR A 58 -5.92 -0.18 -35.58
CA THR A 58 -6.00 -0.23 -34.12
C THR A 58 -7.32 -0.81 -33.61
N GLU A 59 -8.42 -0.60 -34.34
CA GLU A 59 -9.78 -0.96 -33.90
C GLU A 59 -9.95 -2.46 -33.59
N PRO A 60 -9.46 -3.41 -34.43
CA PRO A 60 -9.54 -4.84 -34.10
C PRO A 60 -8.73 -5.19 -32.83
N LEU A 61 -7.57 -4.58 -32.64
CA LEU A 61 -6.69 -4.84 -31.49
C LEU A 61 -7.28 -4.27 -30.20
N GLU A 62 -7.85 -3.05 -30.25
CA GLU A 62 -8.56 -2.44 -29.12
C GLU A 62 -9.75 -3.31 -28.70
N HIS A 63 -10.50 -3.83 -29.67
CA HIS A 63 -11.62 -4.71 -29.37
C HIS A 63 -11.17 -6.06 -28.79
N ALA A 64 -10.05 -6.62 -29.28
CA ALA A 64 -9.46 -7.82 -28.67
C ALA A 64 -9.10 -7.58 -27.19
N ILE A 65 -8.53 -6.40 -26.86
CA ILE A 65 -8.24 -6.02 -25.47
C ILE A 65 -9.52 -5.94 -24.63
N GLU A 66 -10.59 -5.31 -25.13
CA GLU A 66 -11.88 -5.24 -24.41
C GLU A 66 -12.43 -6.64 -24.08
N LEU A 67 -12.36 -7.56 -25.05
CA LEU A 67 -12.78 -8.94 -24.88
C LEU A 67 -11.93 -9.68 -23.84
N LEU A 68 -10.61 -9.55 -23.91
CA LEU A 68 -9.69 -10.17 -22.95
C LEU A 68 -9.88 -9.58 -21.54
N GLN A 69 -10.06 -8.26 -21.42
CA GLN A 69 -10.34 -7.61 -20.14
C GLN A 69 -11.64 -8.11 -19.49
N SER A 70 -12.67 -8.39 -20.29
CA SER A 70 -13.93 -8.95 -19.79
C SER A 70 -13.77 -10.33 -19.13
N THR A 71 -12.67 -11.02 -19.42
CA THR A 71 -12.33 -12.37 -18.95
C THR A 71 -11.08 -12.42 -18.08
N ALA A 72 -10.63 -11.27 -17.56
CA ALA A 72 -9.37 -11.15 -16.83
C ALA A 72 -9.31 -12.01 -15.55
N LYS A 73 -10.45 -12.31 -14.92
CA LYS A 73 -10.49 -13.13 -13.69
C LYS A 73 -10.19 -14.60 -13.99
N GLU A 74 -10.70 -15.10 -15.11
CA GLU A 74 -10.51 -16.46 -15.58
C GLU A 74 -9.10 -16.67 -16.17
N GLY A 75 -8.56 -15.64 -16.84
CA GLY A 75 -7.27 -15.68 -17.54
C GLY A 75 -6.02 -15.61 -16.66
N VAL A 76 -6.14 -15.40 -15.34
CA VAL A 76 -5.00 -15.16 -14.43
C VAL A 76 -3.90 -16.23 -14.55
N GLN A 77 -4.29 -17.49 -14.69
CA GLN A 77 -3.36 -18.65 -14.76
C GLN A 77 -3.25 -19.24 -16.18
N ASP A 78 -3.71 -18.51 -17.21
CA ASP A 78 -3.67 -18.98 -18.60
C ASP A 78 -2.58 -18.22 -19.40
N PRO A 79 -1.47 -18.88 -19.77
CA PRO A 79 -0.42 -18.22 -20.56
C PRO A 79 -0.92 -17.74 -21.93
N ASN A 80 -1.94 -18.35 -22.53
CA ASN A 80 -2.48 -17.87 -23.81
C ASN A 80 -3.22 -16.54 -23.66
N TRP A 81 -3.93 -16.34 -22.55
CA TRP A 81 -4.62 -15.09 -22.28
C TRP A 81 -3.62 -13.95 -22.12
N HIS A 82 -2.55 -14.19 -21.35
CA HIS A 82 -1.47 -13.21 -21.19
C HIS A 82 -0.75 -12.93 -22.52
N PHE A 83 -0.45 -13.97 -23.30
CA PHE A 83 0.20 -13.79 -24.60
C PHE A 83 -0.63 -12.91 -25.54
N ARG A 84 -1.94 -13.18 -25.66
CA ARG A 84 -2.86 -12.40 -26.49
C ARG A 84 -2.94 -10.95 -26.04
N MET A 85 -3.08 -10.71 -24.74
CA MET A 85 -3.09 -9.35 -24.20
C MET A 85 -1.78 -8.61 -24.50
N GLY A 86 -0.63 -9.25 -24.29
CA GLY A 86 0.67 -8.69 -24.64
C GLY A 86 0.82 -8.41 -26.14
N TYR A 87 0.35 -9.33 -26.99
CA TYR A 87 0.38 -9.21 -28.44
C TYR A 87 -0.44 -8.01 -28.91
N ALA A 88 -1.70 -7.90 -28.48
CA ALA A 88 -2.56 -6.76 -28.84
C ALA A 88 -1.96 -5.42 -28.39
N LEU A 89 -1.40 -5.35 -27.18
CA LEU A 89 -0.72 -4.15 -26.68
C LEU A 89 0.53 -3.80 -27.48
N TYR A 90 1.35 -4.78 -27.86
CA TYR A 90 2.54 -4.56 -28.68
C TYR A 90 2.21 -3.92 -30.02
N TYR A 91 1.23 -4.46 -30.75
CA TYR A 91 0.82 -3.91 -32.06
C TYR A 91 0.06 -2.58 -31.98
N LEU A 92 -0.33 -2.14 -30.79
CA LEU A 92 -0.86 -0.81 -30.51
C LEU A 92 0.22 0.21 -30.10
N ASP A 93 1.51 -0.12 -30.24
CA ASP A 93 2.65 0.68 -29.77
C ASP A 93 2.60 0.95 -28.25
N ARG A 94 2.03 0.02 -27.47
CA ARG A 94 1.89 0.07 -26.00
C ARG A 94 2.82 -0.94 -25.32
N GLU A 95 4.09 -0.94 -25.72
CA GLU A 95 5.06 -1.97 -25.33
C GLU A 95 5.30 -2.02 -23.82
N ALA A 96 5.37 -0.86 -23.16
CA ALA A 96 5.52 -0.78 -21.71
C ALA A 96 4.40 -1.50 -20.95
N GLU A 97 3.18 -1.49 -21.50
CA GLU A 97 2.03 -2.20 -20.93
C GLU A 97 2.03 -3.68 -21.29
N ALA A 98 2.65 -4.07 -22.41
CA ALA A 98 2.75 -5.46 -22.87
C ALA A 98 3.76 -6.29 -22.06
N ILE A 99 4.87 -5.68 -21.62
CA ILE A 99 5.95 -6.33 -20.84
C ILE A 99 5.44 -7.23 -19.70
N PRO A 100 4.59 -6.78 -18.76
CA PRO A 100 4.14 -7.63 -17.65
C PRO A 100 3.36 -8.87 -18.11
N TYR A 101 2.65 -8.81 -19.24
CA TYR A 101 1.90 -9.95 -19.76
C TYR A 101 2.84 -11.03 -20.31
N PHE A 102 3.80 -10.66 -21.17
CA PHE A 102 4.80 -11.61 -21.67
C PHE A 102 5.68 -12.18 -20.55
N GLN A 103 6.03 -11.36 -19.54
CA GLN A 103 6.72 -11.87 -18.36
C GLN A 103 5.87 -12.90 -17.61
N THR A 104 4.56 -12.68 -17.49
CA THR A 104 3.66 -13.63 -16.83
C THR A 104 3.55 -14.94 -17.59
N VAL A 105 3.54 -14.91 -18.93
CA VAL A 105 3.64 -16.13 -19.76
C VAL A 105 4.86 -16.95 -19.34
N LEU A 106 6.04 -16.35 -19.33
CA LEU A 106 7.29 -17.03 -19.01
C LEU A 106 7.34 -17.55 -17.57
N ASN A 107 6.59 -16.93 -16.65
CA ASN A 107 6.49 -17.37 -15.25
C ASN A 107 5.50 -18.52 -15.05
N LEU A 108 4.48 -18.66 -15.90
CA LEU A 108 3.45 -19.70 -15.79
C LEU A 108 3.85 -21.02 -16.44
N ILE A 109 4.73 -20.96 -17.45
CA ILE A 109 5.15 -22.13 -18.22
C ILE A 109 6.26 -22.90 -17.51
N SER A 110 6.41 -24.19 -17.83
CA SER A 110 7.48 -25.02 -17.27
C SER A 110 8.83 -24.75 -17.94
N ASP A 111 9.92 -24.95 -17.17
CA ASP A 111 11.30 -24.76 -17.63
C ASP A 111 11.83 -25.89 -18.55
N ASP A 112 11.00 -26.87 -18.93
CA ASP A 112 11.45 -27.93 -19.83
C ASP A 112 11.72 -27.37 -21.25
N PRO A 113 12.73 -27.90 -21.95
CA PRO A 113 13.14 -27.34 -23.25
C PRO A 113 12.03 -27.26 -24.29
N ASP A 114 11.14 -28.26 -24.36
CA ASP A 114 10.07 -28.32 -25.36
C ASP A 114 9.03 -27.22 -25.12
N THR A 115 8.64 -27.00 -23.86
CA THR A 115 7.73 -25.91 -23.48
C THR A 115 8.37 -24.54 -23.69
N GLN A 116 9.65 -24.40 -23.38
CA GLN A 116 10.39 -23.15 -23.61
C GLN A 116 10.55 -22.83 -25.10
N GLU A 117 10.73 -23.85 -25.94
CA GLU A 117 10.75 -23.70 -27.41
C GLU A 117 9.37 -23.31 -27.95
N PHE A 118 8.29 -23.94 -27.47
CA PHE A 118 6.92 -23.59 -27.87
C PHE A 118 6.57 -22.12 -27.56
N TRP A 119 7.07 -21.57 -26.46
CA TRP A 119 6.84 -20.18 -26.05
C TRP A 119 7.99 -19.22 -26.41
N SER A 120 8.85 -19.56 -27.38
CA SER A 120 9.97 -18.70 -27.78
C SER A 120 9.52 -17.29 -28.18
N ASP A 121 8.38 -17.19 -28.85
CA ASP A 121 7.81 -15.93 -29.31
C ASP A 121 7.50 -14.99 -28.15
N ALA A 122 7.05 -15.51 -27.00
CA ALA A 122 6.78 -14.68 -25.82
C ALA A 122 8.05 -13.99 -25.32
N ARG A 123 9.18 -14.69 -25.39
CA ARG A 123 10.50 -14.14 -25.02
C ARG A 123 10.98 -13.11 -26.05
N GLU A 124 10.80 -13.39 -27.34
CA GLU A 124 11.16 -12.45 -28.40
C GLU A 124 10.35 -11.16 -28.31
N PHE A 125 9.04 -11.26 -28.09
CA PHE A 125 8.18 -10.10 -27.87
C PHE A 125 8.54 -9.35 -26.60
N LEU A 126 8.85 -10.05 -25.49
CA LEU A 126 9.32 -9.41 -24.27
C LEU A 126 10.58 -8.57 -24.52
N GLU A 127 11.59 -9.15 -25.21
CA GLU A 127 12.83 -8.45 -25.53
C GLU A 127 12.58 -7.23 -26.43
N LYS A 128 11.76 -7.38 -27.48
CA LYS A 128 11.35 -6.26 -28.34
C LYS A 128 10.64 -5.17 -27.55
N CYS A 129 9.64 -5.54 -26.74
CA CYS A 129 8.88 -4.60 -25.94
C CYS A 129 9.76 -3.82 -24.97
N VAL A 130 10.69 -4.50 -24.29
CA VAL A 130 11.66 -3.87 -23.39
C VAL A 130 12.52 -2.87 -24.16
N ASN A 131 13.12 -3.27 -25.28
CA ASN A 131 13.98 -2.40 -26.07
C ASN A 131 13.23 -1.18 -26.61
N ASP A 132 12.06 -1.40 -27.19
CA ASP A 132 11.23 -0.35 -27.80
C ASP A 132 10.72 0.61 -26.72
N ALA A 133 10.17 0.10 -25.60
CA ALA A 133 9.73 0.92 -24.48
C ALA A 133 10.88 1.71 -23.85
N GLN A 134 12.04 1.07 -23.65
CA GLN A 134 13.21 1.71 -23.06
C GLN A 134 13.78 2.81 -23.95
N SER A 135 13.73 2.65 -25.27
CA SER A 135 14.19 3.67 -26.23
C SER A 135 13.35 4.95 -26.21
N LYS A 136 12.10 4.87 -25.74
CA LYS A 136 11.14 5.99 -25.65
C LYS A 136 11.29 6.82 -24.37
N VAL A 137 12.13 6.40 -23.43
CA VAL A 137 12.31 7.05 -22.12
C VAL A 137 13.78 7.33 -21.82
N SER A 138 14.05 8.22 -20.86
CA SER A 138 15.39 8.56 -20.42
C SER A 138 15.45 8.50 -18.89
N PRO A 139 15.60 7.30 -18.30
CA PRO A 139 15.61 7.16 -16.85
C PRO A 139 16.83 7.84 -16.23
N GLU A 140 16.69 8.23 -14.97
CA GLU A 140 17.78 8.75 -14.16
C GLU A 140 18.70 7.60 -13.70
N TRP A 141 20.01 7.84 -13.76
CA TRP A 141 21.05 6.88 -13.42
C TRP A 141 22.05 7.51 -12.45
N TYR A 142 22.62 6.68 -11.59
CA TYR A 142 23.90 7.02 -10.99
C TYR A 142 24.98 7.08 -12.07
N THR A 143 25.95 7.98 -11.87
CA THR A 143 27.24 7.85 -12.55
C THR A 143 27.94 6.56 -12.10
N GLU A 144 28.87 6.06 -12.90
CA GLU A 144 29.64 4.85 -12.56
C GLU A 144 30.36 4.98 -11.19
N GLU A 145 30.89 6.16 -10.88
CA GLU A 145 31.56 6.41 -9.59
C GLU A 145 30.58 6.43 -8.41
N GLU A 146 29.39 7.01 -8.59
CA GLU A 146 28.33 6.99 -7.57
C GLU A 146 27.81 5.56 -7.34
N LEU A 147 27.56 4.80 -8.41
CA LEU A 147 27.09 3.42 -8.33
C LEU A 147 28.11 2.57 -7.57
N ASN A 148 29.40 2.66 -7.91
CA ASN A 148 30.47 1.97 -7.20
C ASN A 148 30.52 2.34 -5.70
N ALA A 149 30.23 3.60 -5.34
CA ALA A 149 30.17 4.03 -3.95
C ALA A 149 28.97 3.40 -3.20
N VAL A 150 27.81 3.33 -3.86
CA VAL A 150 26.60 2.67 -3.32
C VAL A 150 26.84 1.17 -3.17
N GLU A 151 27.39 0.48 -4.17
CA GLU A 151 27.74 -0.94 -4.10
C GLU A 151 28.72 -1.23 -2.97
N ALA A 152 29.79 -0.44 -2.85
CA ALA A 152 30.76 -0.59 -1.78
C ALA A 152 30.13 -0.38 -0.39
N HIS A 153 29.18 0.55 -0.28
CA HIS A 153 28.43 0.78 0.95
C HIS A 153 27.52 -0.42 1.28
N ILE A 154 26.80 -0.95 0.30
CA ILE A 154 25.93 -2.12 0.47
C ILE A 154 26.76 -3.32 0.93
N ASN A 155 27.85 -3.64 0.24
CA ASN A 155 28.74 -4.75 0.59
C ASN A 155 29.33 -4.62 2.00
N LYS A 156 29.69 -3.40 2.39
CA LYS A 156 30.29 -3.12 3.70
C LYS A 156 29.30 -3.27 4.86
N PHE A 157 28.09 -2.74 4.72
CA PHE A 157 27.14 -2.63 5.84
C PHE A 157 26.06 -3.70 5.82
N PHE A 158 25.54 -4.04 4.65
CA PHE A 158 24.48 -5.03 4.48
C PHE A 158 25.04 -6.39 4.05
N GLY A 159 26.16 -6.45 3.34
CA GLY A 159 26.84 -7.69 2.98
C GLY A 159 26.83 -7.97 1.47
N ASN A 160 27.59 -8.99 1.07
CA ASN A 160 27.76 -9.34 -0.33
C ASN A 160 26.50 -9.97 -0.93
N TYR A 161 26.25 -9.68 -2.20
CA TYR A 161 25.17 -10.26 -2.98
C TYR A 161 25.73 -10.88 -4.27
N ASP A 162 25.26 -12.07 -4.60
CA ASP A 162 25.54 -12.71 -5.90
C ASP A 162 24.34 -12.57 -6.86
N ASN A 163 23.16 -12.25 -6.31
CA ASN A 163 21.90 -12.18 -7.03
C ASN A 163 21.37 -10.75 -7.00
N VAL A 164 20.95 -10.26 -8.16
CA VAL A 164 20.29 -8.97 -8.33
C VAL A 164 18.99 -9.22 -9.08
N PHE A 165 17.87 -8.71 -8.57
CA PHE A 165 16.67 -8.60 -9.37
C PHE A 165 16.83 -7.37 -10.26
N HIS A 166 17.23 -7.62 -11.50
CA HIS A 166 17.35 -6.57 -12.48
C HIS A 166 16.00 -6.03 -12.88
N GLU A 167 15.92 -4.72 -13.00
CA GLU A 167 14.76 -4.11 -13.61
C GLU A 167 14.76 -4.31 -15.13
N LEU A 168 13.72 -4.98 -15.63
CA LEU A 168 13.57 -5.24 -17.07
C LEU A 168 13.27 -3.97 -17.86
N TYR A 169 12.52 -3.03 -17.29
CA TYR A 169 12.13 -1.77 -17.92
C TYR A 169 12.13 -0.64 -16.89
N SER A 170 12.87 0.43 -17.20
CA SER A 170 13.07 1.58 -16.33
C SER A 170 12.44 2.82 -16.95
N PRO A 171 11.18 3.16 -16.58
CA PRO A 171 10.47 4.30 -17.15
C PRO A 171 10.99 5.66 -16.68
N ASP A 172 11.51 5.74 -15.47
CA ASP A 172 11.80 6.98 -14.73
C ASP A 172 13.17 6.94 -14.03
N ILE A 173 13.39 5.89 -13.25
CA ILE A 173 14.62 5.56 -12.56
C ILE A 173 14.94 4.10 -12.85
N HIS A 174 16.23 3.75 -12.89
CA HIS A 174 16.63 2.35 -12.91
C HIS A 174 16.81 1.85 -11.48
N VAL A 175 16.01 0.85 -11.09
CA VAL A 175 16.02 0.31 -9.72
C VAL A 175 16.22 -1.19 -9.72
N ASP A 176 17.47 -1.57 -9.49
CA ASP A 176 17.83 -2.94 -9.18
C ASP A 176 17.59 -3.26 -7.70
N ILE A 177 17.43 -4.53 -7.38
CA ILE A 177 17.32 -4.99 -5.98
C ILE A 177 18.41 -6.02 -5.71
N CYS A 178 19.39 -5.64 -4.89
CA CYS A 178 20.43 -6.52 -4.37
C CYS A 178 19.82 -7.52 -3.38
N VAL A 179 20.11 -8.80 -3.55
CA VAL A 179 19.65 -9.88 -2.67
C VAL A 179 20.81 -10.42 -1.83
N ILE A 180 20.92 -9.95 -0.59
CA ILE A 180 21.89 -10.48 0.37
C ILE A 180 21.26 -11.69 1.09
N LYS A 181 21.89 -12.86 0.96
CA LYS A 181 21.42 -14.12 1.55
C LYS A 181 21.61 -14.15 3.08
N PRO A 182 20.81 -14.97 3.81
CA PRO A 182 21.04 -15.25 5.22
C PRO A 182 22.45 -15.79 5.48
N THR A 183 23.05 -15.40 6.60
CA THR A 183 24.26 -16.02 7.16
C THR A 183 23.95 -16.61 8.55
N PRO A 184 24.81 -17.47 9.11
CA PRO A 184 24.62 -17.98 10.47
C PRO A 184 24.52 -16.87 11.54
N GLU A 185 25.23 -15.76 11.36
CA GLU A 185 25.23 -14.61 12.26
C GLU A 185 24.02 -13.69 12.04
N ARG A 186 23.48 -13.68 10.82
CA ARG A 186 22.32 -12.88 10.43
C ARG A 186 21.38 -13.72 9.56
N ASN A 187 20.54 -14.49 10.24
CA ASN A 187 19.73 -15.54 9.61
C ASN A 187 18.44 -15.00 8.95
N TYR A 188 18.59 -14.04 8.04
CA TYR A 188 17.51 -13.48 7.24
C TYR A 188 18.05 -12.86 5.94
N TYR A 189 17.21 -12.78 4.91
CA TYR A 189 17.52 -12.04 3.69
C TYR A 189 17.53 -10.54 3.95
N THR A 190 18.42 -9.81 3.28
CA THR A 190 18.35 -8.35 3.18
C THR A 190 18.20 -7.97 1.72
N LEU A 191 17.08 -7.34 1.38
CA LEU A 191 16.83 -6.79 0.06
C LEU A 191 17.07 -5.29 0.10
N VAL A 192 17.88 -4.77 -0.82
CA VAL A 192 18.26 -3.36 -0.84
C VAL A 192 18.12 -2.86 -2.27
N THR A 193 17.44 -1.74 -2.47
CA THR A 193 17.41 -1.09 -3.79
C THR A 193 18.79 -0.53 -4.12
N MET A 194 19.10 -0.52 -5.40
CA MET A 194 20.29 0.10 -5.95
C MET A 194 19.87 0.85 -7.21
N GLY A 195 20.00 2.17 -7.17
CA GLY A 195 19.59 3.07 -8.24
C GLY A 195 18.39 3.96 -7.88
N ALA A 196 17.66 3.66 -6.80
CA ALA A 196 16.54 4.52 -6.38
C ALA A 196 17.02 5.92 -5.97
N GLY A 197 18.22 6.02 -5.37
CA GLY A 197 18.79 7.30 -4.99
C GLY A 197 19.48 8.05 -6.13
N ALA A 198 19.39 7.56 -7.38
CA ALA A 198 19.76 8.35 -8.56
C ALA A 198 18.84 9.58 -8.67
N HIS A 199 17.55 9.40 -8.34
CA HIS A 199 16.58 10.48 -8.32
C HIS A 199 16.73 11.39 -7.10
N ARG A 200 16.58 12.70 -7.36
CA ARG A 200 16.52 13.72 -6.31
C ARG A 200 15.07 14.08 -5.99
N MET A 201 14.64 13.65 -4.81
CA MET A 201 13.33 13.90 -4.24
C MET A 201 13.09 15.38 -3.94
N ASN A 202 11.82 15.78 -3.95
CA ASN A 202 11.41 17.16 -3.69
C ASN A 202 11.31 17.46 -2.19
N VAL A 203 12.46 17.73 -1.57
CA VAL A 203 12.57 18.04 -0.13
C VAL A 203 12.27 19.53 0.13
N PRO A 204 11.48 19.87 1.18
CA PRO A 204 11.20 21.26 1.57
C PRO A 204 12.48 22.08 1.79
N LYS A 205 12.45 23.35 1.35
CA LYS A 205 13.61 24.27 1.39
C LYS A 205 14.18 24.44 2.80
N GLU A 206 13.35 24.33 3.82
CA GLU A 206 13.70 24.49 5.23
C GLU A 206 14.69 23.41 5.71
N ILE A 207 14.63 22.21 5.12
CA ILE A 207 15.46 21.04 5.50
C ILE A 207 16.35 20.55 4.35
N GLN A 208 16.43 21.30 3.24
CA GLN A 208 17.23 20.93 2.07
C GLN A 208 18.72 20.74 2.39
N ASN A 209 19.25 21.46 3.39
CA ASN A 209 20.64 21.34 3.83
C ASN A 209 20.93 20.03 4.60
N GLU A 210 19.91 19.24 4.93
CA GLU A 210 20.06 17.97 5.66
C GLU A 210 20.46 16.78 4.76
N LYS A 211 20.56 16.99 3.44
CA LYS A 211 20.90 15.96 2.44
C LYS A 211 19.99 14.72 2.59
N LEU A 212 18.70 14.97 2.44
CA LEU A 212 17.62 13.96 2.52
C LEU A 212 16.97 13.70 1.16
N ASP A 213 17.47 14.32 0.10
CA ASP A 213 16.89 14.32 -1.24
C ASP A 213 17.22 13.07 -2.05
N ARG A 214 18.09 12.18 -1.56
CA ARG A 214 18.44 10.91 -2.23
C ARG A 214 18.30 9.76 -1.26
N ALA A 215 17.65 8.68 -1.67
CA ALA A 215 17.42 7.53 -0.80
C ALA A 215 17.43 6.18 -1.53
N GLU A 216 17.97 5.17 -0.86
CA GLU A 216 17.75 3.76 -1.12
C GLU A 216 16.83 3.17 -0.04
N MET A 217 16.12 2.12 -0.42
CA MET A 217 15.10 1.45 0.34
C MET A 217 15.54 0.01 0.62
N MET A 218 15.21 -0.51 1.80
CA MET A 218 15.57 -1.90 2.13
C MET A 218 14.51 -2.61 2.97
N ILE A 219 14.50 -3.93 2.94
CA ILE A 219 13.69 -4.75 3.84
C ILE A 219 14.42 -6.05 4.20
N CYS A 220 14.25 -6.50 5.44
CA CYS A 220 14.77 -7.79 5.90
C CYS A 220 13.65 -8.83 5.93
N LEU A 221 13.86 -9.98 5.30
CA LEU A 221 12.86 -11.05 5.17
C LEU A 221 13.36 -12.34 5.81
N PRO A 222 12.48 -13.16 6.42
CA PRO A 222 12.84 -14.44 7.03
C PRO A 222 13.64 -15.35 6.10
N PRO A 223 14.51 -16.24 6.63
CA PRO A 223 15.41 -17.06 5.81
C PRO A 223 14.68 -18.12 4.98
N ASP A 224 13.41 -18.39 5.28
CA ASP A 224 12.50 -19.27 4.55
C ASP A 224 11.60 -18.52 3.55
N TRP A 225 11.79 -17.21 3.37
CA TRP A 225 11.05 -16.43 2.38
C TRP A 225 11.35 -16.92 0.95
N LYS A 226 10.31 -17.15 0.15
CA LYS A 226 10.46 -17.61 -1.24
C LYS A 226 10.80 -16.47 -2.18
N ILE A 227 12.06 -16.06 -2.16
CA ILE A 227 12.59 -15.02 -3.05
C ILE A 227 12.42 -15.47 -4.51
N GLY A 228 11.72 -14.66 -5.31
CA GLY A 228 11.46 -14.93 -6.74
C GLY A 228 10.12 -15.61 -7.03
N ASP A 229 9.37 -16.04 -6.00
CA ASP A 229 8.00 -16.51 -6.17
C ASP A 229 7.08 -15.32 -6.52
N SER A 230 6.25 -15.49 -7.54
CA SER A 230 5.35 -14.46 -8.07
C SER A 230 4.03 -14.37 -7.31
N GLN A 231 3.73 -15.33 -6.42
CA GLN A 231 2.53 -15.27 -5.61
C GLN A 231 2.61 -14.10 -4.62
N GLU A 232 1.46 -13.47 -4.42
CA GLU A 232 1.36 -12.24 -3.64
C GLU A 232 1.88 -12.39 -2.21
N ASP A 233 1.63 -13.55 -1.59
CA ASP A 233 2.11 -13.96 -0.27
C ASP A 233 3.62 -13.76 -0.08
N TRP A 234 4.40 -13.84 -1.16
CA TRP A 234 5.86 -13.72 -1.18
C TRP A 234 6.36 -12.47 -1.92
N TYR A 235 5.62 -12.02 -2.93
CA TYR A 235 6.06 -11.00 -3.87
C TYR A 235 5.91 -9.57 -3.34
N TRP A 236 4.91 -9.32 -2.47
CA TRP A 236 4.55 -7.97 -2.04
C TRP A 236 5.72 -7.12 -1.50
N PRO A 237 6.72 -7.64 -0.75
CA PRO A 237 7.83 -6.82 -0.26
C PRO A 237 8.69 -6.25 -1.40
N LEU A 238 8.95 -7.06 -2.42
CA LEU A 238 9.73 -6.66 -3.59
C LEU A 238 8.99 -5.58 -4.36
N ARG A 239 7.68 -5.76 -4.58
CA ARG A 239 6.85 -4.73 -5.19
C ARG A 239 6.89 -3.43 -4.40
N TRP A 240 6.80 -3.49 -3.07
CA TRP A 240 6.82 -2.30 -2.24
C TRP A 240 8.16 -1.56 -2.24
N LEU A 241 9.30 -2.25 -2.37
CA LEU A 241 10.58 -1.58 -2.63
C LEU A 241 10.51 -0.73 -3.91
N LYS A 242 9.97 -1.28 -5.00
CA LYS A 242 9.82 -0.57 -6.28
C LYS A 242 8.79 0.57 -6.23
N ILE A 243 7.68 0.38 -5.52
CA ILE A 243 6.68 1.45 -5.29
C ILE A 243 7.33 2.61 -4.53
N MET A 244 8.01 2.32 -3.43
CA MET A 244 8.61 3.34 -2.57
C MET A 244 9.75 4.08 -3.28
N ALA A 245 10.52 3.42 -4.14
CA ALA A 245 11.55 4.05 -4.96
C ALA A 245 10.97 5.12 -5.92
N ARG A 246 9.77 4.88 -6.47
CA ARG A 246 9.16 5.73 -7.51
C ARG A 246 8.16 6.75 -6.99
N LEU A 247 7.62 6.52 -5.79
CA LEU A 247 6.62 7.39 -5.18
C LEU A 247 7.03 8.88 -5.13
N PRO A 248 8.29 9.23 -4.75
CA PRO A 248 8.72 10.63 -4.71
C PRO A 248 8.60 11.35 -6.05
N GLY A 249 9.01 10.71 -7.15
CA GLY A 249 8.94 11.29 -8.49
C GLY A 249 7.50 11.44 -8.99
N LYS A 250 6.64 10.45 -8.73
CA LYS A 250 5.22 10.47 -9.16
C LYS A 250 4.39 11.52 -8.45
N GLU A 251 4.64 11.73 -7.16
CA GLU A 251 3.88 12.66 -6.31
C GLU A 251 4.56 14.01 -6.12
N GLU A 252 5.68 14.27 -6.82
CA GLU A 252 6.54 15.45 -6.63
C GLU A 252 6.86 15.71 -5.14
N SER A 253 7.22 14.64 -4.42
CA SER A 253 7.35 14.61 -2.96
C SER A 253 8.69 14.03 -2.51
N TRP A 254 8.82 13.68 -1.22
CA TRP A 254 10.00 13.07 -0.64
C TRP A 254 9.67 12.06 0.47
N LEU A 255 10.58 11.12 0.68
CA LEU A 255 10.48 10.10 1.71
C LEU A 255 11.62 10.24 2.71
N GLY A 256 11.27 10.13 4.00
CA GLY A 256 12.20 10.31 5.10
C GLY A 256 11.85 9.46 6.31
N TRP A 257 12.71 9.51 7.33
CA TRP A 257 12.49 8.80 8.58
C TRP A 257 11.13 9.15 9.20
N GLY A 258 10.41 8.13 9.64
CA GLY A 258 9.08 8.24 10.24
C GLY A 258 7.96 8.56 9.26
N HIS A 259 8.22 8.75 7.96
CA HIS A 259 7.15 8.85 6.97
C HIS A 259 6.41 7.50 6.85
N THR A 260 5.14 7.58 6.49
CA THR A 260 4.26 6.41 6.36
C THR A 260 3.52 6.44 5.04
N VAL A 261 3.39 5.29 4.40
CA VAL A 261 2.63 5.09 3.17
C VAL A 261 1.67 3.92 3.38
N SER A 262 0.38 4.17 3.18
CA SER A 262 -0.67 3.14 3.28
C SER A 262 -0.84 2.42 1.96
N ASN A 263 -1.16 1.12 2.01
CA ASN A 263 -1.72 0.44 0.85
C ASN A 263 -3.03 1.14 0.44
N PRO A 264 -3.29 1.41 -0.85
CA PRO A 264 -4.56 2.00 -1.28
C PRO A 264 -5.77 1.19 -0.77
N GLY A 265 -6.78 1.90 -0.25
CA GLY A 265 -7.94 1.28 0.40
C GLY A 265 -7.65 0.68 1.78
N GLU A 266 -6.44 0.87 2.31
CA GLU A 266 -5.95 0.34 3.60
C GLU A 266 -6.02 -1.18 3.70
N VAL A 267 -6.10 -1.91 2.58
CA VAL A 267 -6.22 -3.38 2.58
C VAL A 267 -4.89 -4.05 2.91
N PRO A 268 -4.88 -5.28 3.46
CA PRO A 268 -3.66 -6.04 3.67
C PRO A 268 -2.81 -6.20 2.40
N PHE A 269 -1.49 -6.39 2.56
CA PHE A 269 -0.58 -6.56 1.42
C PHE A 269 -0.73 -7.90 0.69
N ALA A 270 -1.20 -8.94 1.39
CA ALA A 270 -1.44 -10.28 0.87
C ALA A 270 -2.43 -11.02 1.79
N ASP A 271 -2.95 -12.16 1.35
CA ASP A 271 -3.94 -12.95 2.10
C ASP A 271 -3.35 -13.55 3.39
N ASN A 272 -2.04 -13.78 3.43
CA ASN A 272 -1.31 -14.35 4.56
C ASN A 272 -0.94 -13.35 5.67
N THR A 273 -1.32 -12.08 5.56
CA THR A 273 -0.97 -11.03 6.55
C THR A 273 -2.11 -10.04 6.75
N GLN A 274 -2.06 -9.24 7.82
CA GLN A 274 -2.93 -8.05 8.00
C GLN A 274 -2.13 -6.74 8.01
N LEU A 275 -0.83 -6.80 7.69
CA LEU A 275 0.00 -5.62 7.47
C LEU A 275 -0.51 -4.88 6.24
N CYS A 276 -0.71 -3.57 6.34
CA CYS A 276 -1.38 -2.77 5.31
C CYS A 276 -0.78 -1.37 5.10
N GLY A 277 0.31 -1.04 5.80
CA GLY A 277 1.04 0.20 5.61
C GLY A 277 2.53 0.01 5.86
N ILE A 278 3.35 0.97 5.45
CA ILE A 278 4.80 0.98 5.65
C ILE A 278 5.18 2.25 6.39
N MET A 279 6.05 2.12 7.39
CA MET A 279 6.82 3.22 7.98
C MET A 279 8.28 3.09 7.58
N LEU A 280 8.95 4.22 7.32
CA LEU A 280 10.38 4.25 7.04
C LEU A 280 11.19 4.50 8.30
N LEU A 281 12.17 3.65 8.59
CA LEU A 281 13.12 3.83 9.69
C LEU A 281 14.56 3.77 9.18
N SER A 282 15.52 4.20 10.00
CA SER A 282 16.93 3.88 9.75
C SER A 282 17.19 2.38 9.96
N PRO A 283 18.17 1.78 9.25
CA PRO A 283 18.54 0.37 9.38
C PRO A 283 19.23 0.08 10.73
N GLY A 284 18.45 0.09 11.82
CA GLY A 284 18.95 0.09 13.20
C GLY A 284 19.67 -1.19 13.64
N GLU A 285 19.38 -2.33 13.02
CA GLU A 285 20.06 -3.61 13.29
C GLU A 285 21.46 -3.70 12.68
N PHE A 286 21.81 -2.75 11.80
CA PHE A 286 23.09 -2.75 11.10
C PHE A 286 24.11 -1.82 11.79
N ALA A 287 25.38 -1.98 11.42
CA ALA A 287 26.45 -1.20 12.03
C ALA A 287 26.25 0.32 11.82
N LYS A 288 26.63 1.11 12.83
CA LYS A 288 26.53 2.57 12.79
C LYS A 288 27.12 3.14 11.49
N GLY A 289 26.34 3.97 10.80
CA GLY A 289 26.70 4.54 9.50
C GLY A 289 26.07 3.82 8.31
N ALA A 290 25.41 2.67 8.51
CA ALA A 290 24.69 1.97 7.44
C ALA A 290 23.59 2.82 6.79
N ASP A 291 23.04 3.80 7.51
CA ASP A 291 21.96 4.68 7.09
C ASP A 291 22.37 5.76 6.08
N SER A 292 23.67 5.93 5.81
CA SER A 292 24.18 7.07 5.01
C SER A 292 25.41 6.70 4.18
N CYS A 293 25.27 6.65 2.85
CA CYS A 293 26.39 6.50 1.91
C CYS A 293 26.83 7.89 1.42
N THR A 294 28.13 8.20 1.50
CA THR A 294 28.71 9.42 0.93
C THR A 294 29.19 9.16 -0.48
N LEU A 295 28.68 9.93 -1.44
CA LEU A 295 29.03 9.87 -2.85
C LEU A 295 30.34 10.63 -3.14
N PRO A 296 30.98 10.41 -4.30
CA PRO A 296 32.26 11.06 -4.66
C PRO A 296 32.23 12.60 -4.64
N ASP A 297 31.08 13.20 -4.97
CA ASP A 297 30.86 14.65 -4.93
C ASP A 297 30.57 15.20 -3.52
N GLY A 298 30.47 14.31 -2.52
CA GLY A 298 30.17 14.62 -1.13
C GLY A 298 28.67 14.62 -0.80
N ASP A 299 27.79 14.33 -1.75
CA ASP A 299 26.37 14.11 -1.46
C ASP A 299 26.12 12.81 -0.71
N ILE A 300 24.90 12.69 -0.17
CA ILE A 300 24.53 11.58 0.71
C ILE A 300 23.30 10.89 0.14
N VAL A 301 23.40 9.56 0.04
CA VAL A 301 22.27 8.67 -0.20
C VAL A 301 21.87 8.08 1.14
N ARG A 302 20.62 8.33 1.57
CA ARG A 302 20.06 7.78 2.81
C ARG A 302 19.55 6.35 2.58
N PHE A 303 19.73 5.47 3.55
CA PHE A 303 19.14 4.13 3.52
C PHE A 303 17.98 4.07 4.51
N TYR A 304 16.80 3.73 4.03
CA TYR A 304 15.61 3.54 4.84
C TYR A 304 15.12 2.09 4.80
N GLN A 305 14.87 1.53 5.97
CA GLN A 305 14.20 0.25 6.12
C GLN A 305 12.69 0.43 6.10
N LEU A 306 12.04 -0.37 5.25
CA LEU A 306 10.59 -0.54 5.22
C LEU A 306 10.18 -1.35 6.43
N ILE A 307 9.33 -0.77 7.28
CA ILE A 307 8.69 -1.43 8.42
C ILE A 307 7.20 -1.53 8.13
N PRO A 308 6.73 -2.70 7.67
CA PRO A 308 5.33 -3.00 7.52
C PRO A 308 4.57 -2.88 8.84
N LEU A 309 3.43 -2.20 8.81
CA LEU A 309 2.58 -1.88 9.95
C LEU A 309 1.16 -2.39 9.74
N TYR A 310 0.53 -2.77 10.85
CA TYR A 310 -0.92 -2.96 10.91
C TYR A 310 -1.64 -1.62 10.86
N ARG A 311 -2.94 -1.63 10.55
CA ARG A 311 -3.76 -0.42 10.49
C ARG A 311 -3.73 0.34 11.82
N GLU A 312 -3.90 -0.37 12.93
CA GLU A 312 -3.94 0.21 14.28
C GLU A 312 -2.60 0.85 14.67
N GLU A 313 -1.49 0.31 14.17
CA GLU A 313 -0.15 0.87 14.39
C GLU A 313 0.08 2.12 13.53
N MET A 314 -0.39 2.11 12.28
CA MET A 314 -0.42 3.29 11.41
C MET A 314 -1.23 4.41 12.07
N ASP A 315 -2.44 4.11 12.53
CA ASP A 315 -3.31 5.05 13.22
C ASP A 315 -2.64 5.58 14.49
N TYR A 316 -2.09 4.71 15.33
CA TYR A 316 -1.39 5.12 16.53
C TYR A 316 -0.24 6.08 16.23
N LYS A 317 0.58 5.78 15.21
CA LYS A 317 1.68 6.65 14.78
C LYS A 317 1.16 8.01 14.30
N LEU A 318 0.10 8.03 13.50
CA LEU A 318 -0.50 9.26 12.96
C LEU A 318 -1.07 10.16 14.07
N HIS A 319 -1.61 9.57 15.14
CA HIS A 319 -2.12 10.29 16.31
C HIS A 319 -1.05 10.67 17.33
N THR A 320 0.15 10.07 17.24
CA THR A 320 1.23 10.29 18.20
C THR A 320 2.53 10.67 17.49
N SER A 321 3.48 9.75 17.33
CA SER A 321 4.71 9.92 16.57
C SER A 321 5.34 8.56 16.26
N ALA A 322 6.29 8.54 15.32
CA ALA A 322 7.10 7.35 15.04
C ALA A 322 7.87 6.87 16.29
N ASN A 323 8.42 7.80 17.10
CA ASN A 323 9.11 7.45 18.34
C ASN A 323 8.18 6.82 19.39
N ALA A 324 6.95 7.32 19.51
CA ALA A 324 5.96 6.74 20.42
C ALA A 324 5.57 5.31 20.00
N LEU A 325 5.42 5.08 18.68
CA LEU A 325 5.16 3.73 18.17
C LEU A 325 6.37 2.80 18.40
N LEU A 326 7.59 3.28 18.18
CA LEU A 326 8.82 2.53 18.47
C LEU A 326 8.93 2.11 19.95
N HIS A 327 8.66 3.04 20.87
CA HIS A 327 8.61 2.71 22.29
C HIS A 327 7.52 1.67 22.58
N ARG A 328 6.37 1.74 21.88
CA ARG A 328 5.30 0.76 22.03
C ARG A 328 5.72 -0.63 21.57
N PHE A 329 6.43 -0.75 20.44
CA PHE A 329 7.00 -2.04 20.01
C PHE A 329 7.90 -2.64 21.08
N GLN A 330 8.74 -1.83 21.73
CA GLN A 330 9.64 -2.30 22.79
C GLN A 330 8.94 -2.66 24.09
N SER A 331 7.82 -2.00 24.41
CA SER A 331 7.10 -2.17 25.68
C SER A 331 5.93 -3.17 25.63
N SER A 332 5.59 -3.69 24.46
CA SER A 332 4.50 -4.66 24.27
C SER A 332 4.96 -6.07 24.63
N GLY A 333 4.56 -6.60 25.80
CA GLY A 333 4.87 -7.97 26.20
C GLY A 333 6.36 -8.29 26.22
N GLU A 334 6.80 -9.24 25.39
CA GLU A 334 8.22 -9.62 25.21
C GLU A 334 8.99 -8.67 24.27
N GLY A 335 8.34 -7.62 23.75
CA GLY A 335 8.86 -6.76 22.70
C GLY A 335 8.53 -7.31 21.31
N ILE A 336 8.20 -6.43 20.38
CA ILE A 336 7.94 -6.78 18.98
C ILE A 336 9.21 -6.56 18.18
N GLU A 337 9.75 -7.66 17.66
CA GLU A 337 10.85 -7.64 16.70
C GLU A 337 10.35 -7.16 15.33
N LEU A 338 11.03 -6.15 14.78
CA LEU A 338 10.69 -5.56 13.48
C LEU A 338 11.56 -6.11 12.33
N THR A 339 12.65 -6.81 12.67
CA THR A 339 13.68 -7.28 11.74
C THR A 339 14.14 -8.68 12.16
N PRO A 340 13.96 -9.73 11.34
CA PRO A 340 13.32 -9.70 10.04
C PRO A 340 11.82 -9.43 10.14
N MET A 341 11.24 -8.87 9.08
CA MET A 341 9.82 -8.63 8.99
C MET A 341 9.06 -9.96 8.96
N ARG A 342 8.18 -10.20 9.94
CA ARG A 342 7.30 -11.38 9.95
C ARG A 342 5.86 -10.99 9.60
N PRO A 343 5.21 -11.65 8.62
CA PRO A 343 3.85 -11.32 8.19
C PRO A 343 2.79 -11.56 9.27
N ASP A 344 3.10 -12.42 10.24
CA ASP A 344 2.26 -12.88 11.34
C ASP A 344 2.71 -12.34 12.71
N ARG A 345 3.59 -11.32 12.77
CA ARG A 345 4.05 -10.76 14.05
C ARG A 345 2.87 -10.21 14.86
N PRO A 346 2.91 -10.22 16.20
CA PRO A 346 1.88 -9.54 16.99
C PRO A 346 1.76 -8.06 16.60
N ASN A 347 0.53 -7.55 16.66
CA ASN A 347 0.25 -6.14 16.45
C ASN A 347 0.35 -5.40 17.80
N ALA A 348 1.22 -4.39 17.87
CA ALA A 348 1.55 -3.64 19.08
C ALA A 348 0.34 -2.88 19.66
N CYS A 349 -0.67 -2.68 18.84
CA CYS A 349 -1.87 -1.94 19.15
C CYS A 349 -3.11 -2.85 19.30
N MET A 350 -2.96 -4.19 19.33
CA MET A 350 -4.11 -5.13 19.47
C MET A 350 -4.78 -5.12 20.83
N ASP A 351 -4.08 -4.72 21.89
CA ASP A 351 -4.66 -4.52 23.22
C ASP A 351 -5.77 -3.45 23.24
N ASN A 352 -5.97 -2.76 22.11
CA ASN A 352 -7.06 -1.82 21.85
C ASN A 352 -8.14 -2.37 20.90
N THR A 353 -8.35 -3.68 20.83
CA THR A 353 -9.55 -4.26 20.17
C THR A 353 -10.77 -4.10 21.07
N LYS A 354 -11.15 -2.84 21.29
CA LYS A 354 -12.43 -2.47 21.85
C LYS A 354 -13.51 -2.95 20.88
N GLU A 355 -14.46 -3.76 21.35
CA GLU A 355 -15.65 -4.06 20.57
C GLU A 355 -16.53 -2.81 20.53
N PHE A 356 -16.40 -2.04 19.46
CA PHE A 356 -17.12 -0.80 19.29
C PHE A 356 -18.62 -1.05 19.07
N TYR A 357 -19.46 -0.23 19.71
CA TYR A 357 -20.92 -0.34 19.60
C TYR A 357 -21.40 -0.08 18.16
N LEU A 358 -20.82 0.90 17.47
CA LEU A 358 -21.02 1.10 16.03
C LEU A 358 -19.91 0.44 15.23
N LYS A 359 -20.29 -0.32 14.20
CA LYS A 359 -19.35 -0.88 13.23
C LYS A 359 -18.82 0.21 12.32
N ARG A 360 -17.61 0.01 11.78
CA ARG A 360 -16.97 0.98 10.88
C ARG A 360 -17.82 1.24 9.64
N GLU A 361 -18.42 0.21 9.05
CA GLU A 361 -19.30 0.35 7.89
C GLU A 361 -20.55 1.22 8.14
N ASP A 362 -20.94 1.43 9.40
CA ASP A 362 -22.09 2.24 9.77
C ASP A 362 -21.72 3.73 10.00
N ILE A 363 -20.44 4.06 10.12
CA ILE A 363 -19.97 5.43 10.33
C ILE A 363 -20.05 6.23 9.03
N ARG A 364 -20.81 7.32 9.05
CA ARG A 364 -21.03 8.20 7.89
C ARG A 364 -20.32 9.55 8.08
N PRO A 365 -19.88 10.21 7.00
CA PRO A 365 -19.28 11.55 7.07
C PRO A 365 -20.37 12.62 7.28
N ILE A 366 -20.83 12.78 8.52
CA ILE A 366 -21.92 13.71 8.87
C ILE A 366 -21.41 15.07 9.36
N LEU A 367 -20.15 15.17 9.78
CA LEU A 367 -19.50 16.42 10.17
C LEU A 367 -18.93 17.15 8.95
N THR A 368 -19.78 17.68 8.08
CA THR A 368 -19.34 18.23 6.78
C THR A 368 -18.82 19.67 6.82
N ASN A 369 -19.16 20.44 7.87
CA ASN A 369 -18.88 21.88 7.96
C ASN A 369 -17.73 22.21 8.93
N TRP A 370 -17.01 21.20 9.41
CA TRP A 370 -15.85 21.40 10.27
C TRP A 370 -14.62 21.70 9.43
N ARG A 371 -13.86 22.72 9.81
CA ARG A 371 -12.61 23.14 9.13
C ARG A 371 -11.40 23.16 10.06
N GLY A 372 -11.57 22.63 11.27
CA GLY A 372 -10.53 22.58 12.28
C GLY A 372 -9.92 21.19 12.39
N VAL A 373 -9.01 21.05 13.34
CA VAL A 373 -8.47 19.76 13.76
C VAL A 373 -9.59 18.86 14.29
N GLU A 374 -9.56 17.57 13.96
CA GLU A 374 -10.65 16.62 14.27
C GLU A 374 -10.35 15.65 15.41
N GLY A 375 -9.11 15.52 15.87
CA GLY A 375 -8.82 14.61 16.98
C GLY A 375 -9.49 15.07 18.28
N CYS A 376 -10.10 14.16 19.02
CA CYS A 376 -10.71 14.41 20.31
C CYS A 376 -10.50 13.20 21.23
N LEU A 377 -10.68 13.37 22.54
CA LEU A 377 -10.75 12.22 23.46
C LEU A 377 -12.19 11.85 23.75
N ALA A 378 -12.47 10.56 23.80
CA ALA A 378 -13.75 10.03 24.26
C ALA A 378 -13.57 8.74 25.06
N THR A 379 -14.54 8.47 25.94
CA THR A 379 -14.56 7.30 26.83
C THR A 379 -15.26 6.11 26.21
N ASP A 380 -14.92 4.91 26.71
CA ASP A 380 -15.52 3.65 26.27
C ASP A 380 -17.00 3.52 26.65
N ARG A 381 -17.47 4.28 27.64
CA ARG A 381 -18.91 4.43 27.88
C ARG A 381 -19.63 4.85 26.61
N ILE A 382 -19.03 5.70 25.77
CA ILE A 382 -19.59 6.10 24.49
C ILE A 382 -19.28 5.06 23.42
N LEU A 383 -17.99 4.74 23.23
CA LEU A 383 -17.53 4.00 22.05
C LEU A 383 -17.78 2.48 22.13
N VAL A 384 -17.76 1.91 23.32
CA VAL A 384 -17.93 0.46 23.58
C VAL A 384 -19.34 0.17 24.09
N ASP A 385 -19.80 0.93 25.08
CA ASP A 385 -21.12 0.69 25.69
C ASP A 385 -22.28 1.38 24.95
N GLY A 386 -21.97 2.21 23.93
CA GLY A 386 -22.97 2.89 23.09
C GLY A 386 -23.74 4.01 23.79
N GLN A 387 -23.26 4.52 24.92
CA GLN A 387 -23.93 5.61 25.63
C GLN A 387 -23.85 6.93 24.86
N LYS A 388 -24.84 7.79 25.09
CA LYS A 388 -24.82 9.17 24.61
C LYS A 388 -23.85 10.01 25.42
N VAL A 389 -23.35 11.10 24.83
CA VAL A 389 -22.52 12.08 25.52
C VAL A 389 -23.35 12.77 26.60
N GLY A 390 -23.00 12.58 27.86
CA GLY A 390 -23.63 13.26 28.98
C GLY A 390 -22.85 14.47 29.50
N PHE A 391 -21.53 14.49 29.28
CA PHE A 391 -20.69 15.64 29.60
C PHE A 391 -19.56 15.80 28.58
N CYS A 392 -19.38 17.02 28.08
CA CYS A 392 -18.28 17.34 27.18
C CYS A 392 -17.69 18.71 27.48
N TYR A 393 -16.42 18.88 27.18
CA TYR A 393 -15.75 20.16 27.37
C TYR A 393 -14.63 20.33 26.35
N ARG A 394 -14.23 21.59 26.15
CA ARG A 394 -13.22 21.97 25.17
C ARG A 394 -12.07 22.68 25.84
N GLU A 395 -10.90 22.06 25.86
CA GLU A 395 -9.67 22.64 26.38
C GLU A 395 -8.78 23.17 25.27
N LYS A 396 -7.96 24.18 25.58
CA LYS A 396 -6.99 24.68 24.62
C LYS A 396 -5.85 23.64 24.52
N PRO A 397 -5.56 23.09 23.32
CA PRO A 397 -4.45 22.17 23.14
C PRO A 397 -3.11 22.81 23.53
N THR A 398 -2.18 21.99 23.98
CA THR A 398 -0.77 22.40 24.16
C THR A 398 -0.16 22.75 22.81
N PRO A 399 0.93 23.55 22.76
CA PRO A 399 1.64 23.85 21.51
C PRO A 399 2.04 22.59 20.72
N ASP A 400 2.41 21.52 21.43
CA ASP A 400 2.82 20.24 20.82
C ASP A 400 1.65 19.47 20.19
N ASN A 401 0.41 19.76 20.60
CA ASN A 401 -0.79 19.02 20.20
C ASN A 401 -1.73 19.83 19.28
N ILE A 402 -1.39 21.08 18.99
CA ILE A 402 -2.30 22.05 18.34
C ILE A 402 -2.74 21.66 16.92
N ASN A 403 -1.98 20.79 16.26
CA ASN A 403 -2.24 20.36 14.88
C ASN A 403 -3.12 19.10 14.80
N TRP A 404 -3.35 18.38 15.91
CA TRP A 404 -4.05 17.10 15.90
C TRP A 404 -5.07 16.92 17.05
N ASP A 405 -5.06 17.76 18.09
CA ASP A 405 -6.10 17.83 19.12
C ASP A 405 -7.04 19.02 18.89
N SER A 406 -8.33 18.76 18.70
CA SER A 406 -9.40 19.76 18.59
C SER A 406 -9.71 20.49 19.90
N GLY A 407 -9.21 19.93 21.01
CA GLY A 407 -9.49 20.33 22.38
C GLY A 407 -10.70 19.63 23.00
N TRP A 408 -11.51 18.91 22.21
CA TRP A 408 -12.73 18.28 22.71
C TRP A 408 -12.47 17.02 23.52
N ARG A 409 -13.26 16.88 24.59
CA ARG A 409 -13.30 15.73 25.50
C ARG A 409 -14.75 15.32 25.69
N PHE A 410 -15.09 14.05 25.46
CA PHE A 410 -16.44 13.52 25.55
C PHE A 410 -16.54 12.38 26.55
N THR A 411 -17.56 12.42 27.39
CA THR A 411 -17.85 11.42 28.43
C THR A 411 -19.36 11.15 28.47
N ALA A 412 -19.78 9.96 28.93
CA ALA A 412 -21.18 9.66 29.21
C ALA A 412 -21.69 10.39 30.45
N GLY A 413 -20.79 10.90 31.29
CA GLY A 413 -21.06 11.73 32.46
C GLY A 413 -21.33 10.94 33.73
N ASP A 414 -21.26 9.60 33.66
CA ASP A 414 -21.38 8.66 34.78
C ASP A 414 -20.06 7.98 35.18
N GLU A 415 -18.97 8.28 34.46
CA GLU A 415 -17.63 7.80 34.78
C GLU A 415 -17.17 8.35 36.14
N ASP A 416 -16.68 7.45 37.00
CA ASP A 416 -16.04 7.80 38.26
C ASP A 416 -14.53 8.04 38.09
N LYS A 417 -13.87 8.40 39.20
CA LYS A 417 -12.45 8.72 39.18
C LYS A 417 -11.59 7.51 38.80
N ASP A 418 -11.87 6.34 39.37
CA ASP A 418 -11.06 5.14 39.12
C ASP A 418 -11.17 4.71 37.65
N TYR A 419 -12.35 4.87 37.05
CA TYR A 419 -12.57 4.67 35.63
C TYR A 419 -11.76 5.66 34.78
N MET A 420 -11.78 6.95 35.12
CA MET A 420 -11.08 8.00 34.37
C MET A 420 -9.55 7.93 34.51
N ASP A 421 -9.05 7.38 35.62
CA ASP A 421 -7.62 7.23 35.88
C ASP A 421 -7.00 6.03 35.10
N ASP A 422 -7.82 5.10 34.59
CA ASP A 422 -7.37 4.01 33.72
C ASP A 422 -7.37 4.44 32.24
N ALA A 423 -6.16 4.56 31.68
CA ALA A 423 -5.95 4.96 30.28
C ALA A 423 -6.61 4.00 29.26
N LYS A 424 -6.93 2.76 29.64
CA LYS A 424 -7.64 1.81 28.76
C LYS A 424 -9.08 2.22 28.48
N ASN A 425 -9.71 2.99 29.37
CA ASN A 425 -11.13 3.34 29.31
C ASN A 425 -11.44 4.54 28.41
N SER A 426 -10.43 5.10 27.73
CA SER A 426 -10.58 6.21 26.80
C SER A 426 -9.65 6.08 25.61
N GLY A 427 -9.87 6.89 24.56
CA GLY A 427 -9.07 6.86 23.34
C GLY A 427 -9.17 8.16 22.57
N VAL A 428 -8.29 8.30 21.58
CA VAL A 428 -8.31 9.40 20.60
C VAL A 428 -9.16 8.97 19.40
N TYR A 429 -10.10 9.81 19.01
CA TYR A 429 -11.02 9.55 17.89
C TYR A 429 -11.24 10.81 17.06
N HIS A 430 -11.74 10.64 15.83
CA HIS A 430 -12.23 11.76 15.03
C HIS A 430 -13.55 12.31 15.59
N LEU A 431 -13.71 13.63 15.55
CA LEU A 431 -14.97 14.30 15.89
C LEU A 431 -16.15 13.74 15.10
N ASN A 432 -15.96 13.45 13.80
CA ASN A 432 -16.99 12.83 12.97
C ASN A 432 -17.45 11.48 13.54
N THR A 433 -16.53 10.68 14.08
CA THR A 433 -16.87 9.41 14.73
C THR A 433 -17.82 9.66 15.90
N ILE A 434 -17.48 10.58 16.81
CA ILE A 434 -18.32 10.87 17.98
C ILE A 434 -19.70 11.42 17.57
N CYS A 435 -19.77 12.22 16.50
CA CYS A 435 -21.06 12.69 15.96
C CYS A 435 -21.97 11.53 15.50
N ASN A 436 -21.42 10.42 15.01
CA ASN A 436 -22.22 9.25 14.61
C ASN A 436 -22.81 8.53 15.84
N TYR A 437 -22.07 8.50 16.95
CA TYR A 437 -22.57 8.00 18.24
C TYR A 437 -23.62 8.95 18.83
N ASP A 438 -23.43 10.26 18.67
CA ASP A 438 -24.31 11.27 19.25
C ASP A 438 -24.39 12.56 18.42
N GLN A 439 -25.41 12.66 17.57
CA GLN A 439 -25.59 13.81 16.68
C GLN A 439 -25.94 15.11 17.42
N ASP A 440 -26.43 15.04 18.67
CA ASP A 440 -26.84 16.22 19.43
C ASP A 440 -25.65 17.11 19.82
N ILE A 441 -24.41 16.61 19.69
CA ILE A 441 -23.20 17.41 19.93
C ILE A 441 -22.84 18.33 18.76
N LEU A 442 -23.37 18.08 17.55
CA LEU A 442 -23.03 18.85 16.34
C LEU A 442 -23.12 20.37 16.55
N PRO A 443 -24.17 20.92 17.19
CA PRO A 443 -24.29 22.36 17.42
C PRO A 443 -23.26 22.91 18.42
N LEU A 444 -22.65 22.05 19.25
CA LEU A 444 -21.74 22.44 20.32
C LEU A 444 -20.30 22.60 19.83
N LEU A 445 -19.90 21.89 18.77
CA LEU A 445 -18.49 21.73 18.38
C LEU A 445 -17.76 23.05 18.10
N HIS A 446 -18.49 24.09 17.68
CA HIS A 446 -17.94 25.43 17.42
C HIS A 446 -17.77 26.29 18.68
N ALA A 447 -18.13 25.79 19.86
CA ALA A 447 -17.93 26.50 21.11
C ALA A 447 -16.43 26.79 21.35
N PRO A 448 -16.08 27.93 21.99
CA PRO A 448 -14.70 28.32 22.23
C PRO A 448 -14.02 27.41 23.26
N TYR A 449 -12.69 27.48 23.32
CA TYR A 449 -11.94 26.87 24.41
C TYR A 449 -12.40 27.40 25.78
N GLY A 450 -12.49 26.51 26.75
CA GLY A 450 -13.06 26.75 28.09
C GLY A 450 -14.56 26.48 28.19
N ALA A 451 -15.24 26.14 27.09
CA ALA A 451 -16.65 25.73 27.14
C ALA A 451 -16.80 24.31 27.72
N ALA A 452 -17.84 24.11 28.53
CA ALA A 452 -18.23 22.81 29.06
C ALA A 452 -19.76 22.69 29.02
N PHE A 453 -20.27 21.52 28.67
CA PHE A 453 -21.70 21.25 28.53
C PHE A 453 -22.06 19.97 29.25
N ARG A 454 -23.24 19.95 29.88
CA ARG A 454 -23.81 18.77 30.52
C ARG A 454 -25.21 18.52 30.00
N ARG A 455 -25.50 17.27 29.64
CA ARG A 455 -26.83 16.81 29.24
C ARG A 455 -27.69 16.59 30.47
N ASP A 456 -28.91 17.12 30.47
CA ASP A 456 -29.89 16.87 31.52
C ASP A 456 -30.70 15.58 31.27
N GLN A 457 -31.63 15.29 32.18
CA GLN A 457 -32.50 14.11 32.12
C GLN A 457 -33.47 14.12 30.93
N ASN A 458 -33.70 15.29 30.31
CA ASN A 458 -34.55 15.45 29.12
C ASN A 458 -33.73 15.39 27.82
N GLY A 459 -32.41 15.13 27.91
CA GLY A 459 -31.51 15.04 26.76
C GLY A 459 -30.98 16.38 26.27
N VAL A 460 -31.21 17.49 26.98
CA VAL A 460 -30.82 18.84 26.56
C VAL A 460 -29.47 19.22 27.16
N PHE A 461 -28.56 19.76 26.34
CA PHE A 461 -27.27 20.27 26.80
C PHE A 461 -27.37 21.67 27.41
N HIS A 462 -26.81 21.81 28.61
CA HIS A 462 -26.68 23.08 29.33
C HIS A 462 -25.21 23.45 29.49
N LEU A 463 -24.91 24.74 29.29
CA LEU A 463 -23.56 25.26 29.55
C LEU A 463 -23.25 25.17 31.05
N VAL A 464 -22.13 24.55 31.39
CA VAL A 464 -21.64 24.46 32.76
C VAL A 464 -20.85 25.73 33.07
N PRO A 465 -21.27 26.55 34.05
CA PRO A 465 -20.56 27.77 34.39
C PRO A 465 -19.18 27.45 34.99
N PRO A 466 -18.13 28.22 34.66
CA PRO A 466 -16.81 28.03 35.23
C PRO A 466 -16.86 28.22 36.76
N LYS A 467 -16.30 27.28 37.53
CA LYS A 467 -16.19 27.40 38.99
C LYS A 467 -15.35 28.64 39.33
N ARG A 468 -15.88 29.54 40.18
CA ARG A 468 -15.11 30.70 40.68
C ARG A 468 -13.87 30.21 41.42
N GLY A 469 -12.69 30.39 40.84
CA GLY A 469 -11.40 30.20 41.51
C GLY A 469 -10.62 28.92 41.19
N SER A 470 -11.08 28.02 40.31
CA SER A 470 -10.24 26.91 39.82
C SER A 470 -9.77 27.18 38.39
N LYS A 471 -8.47 26.92 38.13
CA LYS A 471 -7.94 26.80 36.76
C LYS A 471 -8.19 25.41 36.16
N ASP A 472 -8.64 24.47 36.99
CA ASP A 472 -8.92 23.09 36.60
C ASP A 472 -10.42 22.89 36.36
N ILE A 473 -10.75 22.40 35.17
CA ILE A 473 -12.10 22.07 34.71
C ILE A 473 -12.49 20.63 35.15
N HIS A 474 -11.55 19.87 35.74
CA HIS A 474 -11.67 18.43 36.02
C HIS A 474 -12.52 18.04 37.24
N ASN A 475 -13.19 18.96 37.93
CA ASN A 475 -13.99 18.60 39.11
C ASN A 475 -15.49 18.54 38.78
N GLN A 476 -16.00 17.32 38.56
CA GLN A 476 -17.43 16.99 38.63
C GLN A 476 -18.08 17.66 39.88
N PRO A 477 -19.31 18.20 39.79
CA PRO A 477 -20.02 18.69 40.97
C PRO A 477 -20.54 17.50 41.79
N ASP A 478 -20.53 17.65 43.12
CA ASP A 478 -21.01 16.67 44.10
C ASP A 478 -22.37 16.10 43.71
N LYS A 479 -22.51 14.76 43.85
CA LYS A 479 -23.79 14.06 43.78
C LYS A 479 -24.73 14.68 44.83
N GLN A 480 -25.95 15.03 44.43
CA GLN A 480 -27.03 15.43 45.35
C GLN A 480 -27.34 14.34 46.37
#